data_AF-A0A1Q8TG26-F1
#
_entry.id   AF-A0A1Q8TG26-F1
#
_cell.length_a   1.000
_cell.length_b   1.000
_cell.length_c   1.000
_cell.angle_alpha   90.00
_cell.angle_beta   90.00
_cell.angle_gamma   90.00
#
_symmetry.space_group_name_H-M   'P 1'
#
loop_
_entity.id
_entity.type
_entity.pdbx_description
1 polymer ?
#
loop_
_entity_poly.entity_id
_entity_poly.type
_entity_poly.pdbx_seq_one_letter_code
_entity_poly.pdbx_strand_id
1 'polypeptide(L)'
;MFDEYTKYEQKAHMAMNQVSIVFDLARAAEKMCEWKNVGSSKKAWSEGPFIEAPANQRKIDRSFPYLVRASIEARVIAKRADHIFQKEAESGMKKIDLPEVDGSRVEPYIAKAAIIEQFELFKEICVFFKAPFNKKRAEKLRGCVDDVLLDRLIAAVTRRNELTHQDECQPPTMREAVEYFYDITELAVQFGSLASEGLFDNKSIQPTAKASAD
;
A
#
# COMPACT_ATOMS: atom_id res chain seq x y z
N MET A 1 12.15 -25.38 0.32
CA MET A 1 12.19 -24.09 -0.40
C MET A 1 10.85 -23.81 -1.08
N PHE A 2 10.33 -24.73 -1.88
CA PHE A 2 9.04 -24.58 -2.59
C PHE A 2 7.83 -24.29 -1.68
N ASP A 3 7.70 -25.00 -0.54
CA ASP A 3 6.59 -24.80 0.41
C ASP A 3 6.58 -23.39 1.05
N GLU A 4 7.73 -22.90 1.52
CA GLU A 4 7.84 -21.56 2.11
C GLU A 4 7.62 -20.44 1.08
N TYR A 5 8.11 -20.62 -0.16
CA TYR A 5 7.81 -19.69 -1.25
C TYR A 5 6.32 -19.64 -1.55
N THR A 6 5.65 -20.81 -1.61
CA THR A 6 4.20 -20.89 -1.87
C THR A 6 3.40 -20.18 -0.78
N LYS A 7 3.79 -20.33 0.50
CA LYS A 7 3.18 -19.60 1.62
C LYS A 7 3.40 -18.09 1.50
N TYR A 8 4.59 -17.65 1.12
CA TYR A 8 4.88 -16.24 0.87
C TYR A 8 3.98 -15.68 -0.23
N GLU A 9 3.91 -16.34 -1.38
CA GLU A 9 3.11 -15.90 -2.52
C GLU A 9 1.62 -15.80 -2.13
N GLN A 10 1.09 -16.81 -1.45
CA GLN A 10 -0.29 -16.76 -0.93
C GLN A 10 -0.52 -15.55 -0.03
N LYS A 11 0.38 -15.28 0.93
CA LYS A 11 0.26 -14.13 1.84
C LYS A 11 0.33 -12.80 1.07
N ALA A 12 1.30 -12.65 0.17
CA ALA A 12 1.50 -11.43 -0.60
C ALA A 12 0.28 -11.10 -1.47
N HIS A 13 -0.25 -12.09 -2.18
CA HIS A 13 -1.46 -11.96 -3.00
C HIS A 13 -2.71 -11.68 -2.16
N MET A 14 -2.87 -12.38 -1.03
CA MET A 14 -4.00 -12.13 -0.12
C MET A 14 -3.96 -10.71 0.44
N ALA A 15 -2.78 -10.24 0.88
CA ALA A 15 -2.60 -8.87 1.38
C ALA A 15 -2.95 -7.85 0.30
N MET A 16 -2.46 -8.01 -0.93
CA MET A 16 -2.74 -7.06 -2.02
C MET A 16 -4.23 -7.06 -2.43
N ASN A 17 -4.88 -8.22 -2.42
CA ASN A 17 -6.32 -8.34 -2.64
C ASN A 17 -7.12 -7.62 -1.55
N GLN A 18 -6.75 -7.80 -0.27
CA GLN A 18 -7.40 -7.12 0.85
C GLN A 18 -7.24 -5.60 0.75
N VAL A 19 -6.04 -5.11 0.45
CA VAL A 19 -5.77 -3.69 0.21
C VAL A 19 -6.67 -3.14 -0.89
N SER A 20 -6.80 -3.85 -2.01
CA SER A 20 -7.61 -3.42 -3.15
C SER A 20 -9.10 -3.30 -2.78
N ILE A 21 -9.63 -4.27 -2.04
CA ILE A 21 -11.02 -4.22 -1.53
C ILE A 21 -11.20 -3.03 -0.59
N VAL A 22 -10.27 -2.81 0.34
CA VAL A 22 -10.33 -1.68 1.29
C VAL A 22 -10.28 -0.35 0.54
N PHE A 23 -9.43 -0.24 -0.49
CA PHE A 23 -9.37 0.94 -1.35
C PHE A 23 -10.69 1.22 -2.05
N ASP A 24 -11.29 0.21 -2.69
CA ASP A 24 -12.56 0.38 -3.41
C ASP A 24 -13.68 0.80 -2.47
N LEU A 25 -13.77 0.19 -1.28
CA LEU A 25 -14.73 0.56 -0.25
C LEU A 25 -14.50 2.00 0.25
N ALA A 26 -13.25 2.39 0.47
CA ALA A 26 -12.90 3.73 0.92
C ALA A 26 -13.23 4.79 -0.15
N ARG A 27 -12.93 4.52 -1.42
CA ARG A 27 -13.31 5.38 -2.56
C ARG A 27 -14.81 5.52 -2.72
N ALA A 28 -15.56 4.43 -2.53
CA ALA A 28 -17.00 4.47 -2.55
C ALA A 28 -17.54 5.35 -1.42
N ALA A 29 -17.02 5.19 -0.20
CA ALA A 29 -17.39 6.01 0.95
C ALA A 29 -17.05 7.49 0.74
N GLU A 30 -15.87 7.82 0.21
CA GLU A 30 -15.50 9.19 -0.14
C GLU A 30 -16.50 9.83 -1.10
N LYS A 31 -16.84 9.14 -2.19
CA LYS A 31 -17.81 9.61 -3.18
C LYS A 31 -19.18 9.85 -2.56
N MET A 32 -19.64 8.98 -1.67
CA MET A 32 -20.91 9.17 -0.95
C MET A 32 -20.90 10.40 -0.04
N CYS A 33 -19.74 10.76 0.50
CA CYS A 33 -19.59 11.91 1.40
C CYS A 33 -19.41 13.24 0.66
N GLU A 34 -19.26 13.25 -0.67
CA GLU A 34 -19.15 14.50 -1.44
C GLU A 34 -20.49 15.25 -1.41
N TRP A 35 -20.48 16.54 -1.04
CA TRP A 35 -21.70 17.35 -0.93
C TRP A 35 -22.57 17.35 -2.18
N LYS A 36 -21.95 17.28 -3.36
CA LYS A 36 -22.67 17.18 -4.64
C LYS A 36 -23.47 15.88 -4.76
N ASN A 37 -23.15 14.82 -4.01
CA ASN A 37 -23.82 13.52 -4.05
C ASN A 37 -24.77 13.33 -2.87
N VAL A 38 -24.73 14.19 -1.85
CA VAL A 38 -25.69 14.22 -0.74
C VAL A 38 -26.88 15.12 -1.12
N GLY A 39 -27.76 14.63 -1.98
CA GLY A 39 -28.96 15.35 -2.44
C GLY A 39 -29.94 14.46 -3.20
N SER A 40 -31.24 14.67 -2.98
CA SER A 40 -32.35 13.83 -3.48
C SER A 40 -32.66 13.97 -4.98
N SER A 41 -31.94 14.81 -5.72
CA SER A 41 -32.31 15.25 -7.07
C SER A 41 -31.32 14.91 -8.18
N LYS A 42 -30.27 14.10 -7.92
CA LYS A 42 -29.23 13.82 -8.93
C LYS A 42 -29.53 12.64 -9.86
N LYS A 43 -29.44 12.85 -11.18
CA LYS A 43 -29.44 11.78 -12.21
C LYS A 43 -28.31 10.74 -12.06
N ALA A 44 -27.26 11.02 -11.29
CA ALA A 44 -26.21 10.03 -11.00
C ALA A 44 -26.76 8.82 -10.21
N TRP A 45 -27.91 8.96 -9.55
CA TRP A 45 -28.64 7.86 -8.91
C TRP A 45 -29.38 6.95 -9.90
N SER A 46 -29.43 7.27 -11.20
CA SER A 46 -30.08 6.45 -12.22
C SER A 46 -29.13 5.73 -13.19
N GLU A 47 -27.84 6.12 -13.29
CA GLU A 47 -26.98 5.66 -14.41
C GLU A 47 -25.51 5.33 -14.06
N GLY A 48 -25.13 5.13 -12.80
CA GLY A 48 -23.73 4.83 -12.40
C GLY A 48 -23.58 3.60 -11.51
N PRO A 49 -22.36 3.05 -11.31
CA PRO A 49 -22.14 1.86 -10.49
C PRO A 49 -22.59 2.13 -9.06
N PHE A 50 -23.72 1.52 -8.69
CA PHE A 50 -24.30 1.66 -7.38
C PHE A 50 -23.51 0.81 -6.39
N ILE A 51 -23.44 1.26 -5.14
CA ILE A 51 -23.24 0.31 -4.04
C ILE A 51 -24.50 -0.55 -4.02
N GLU A 52 -24.34 -1.81 -4.42
CA GLU A 52 -25.35 -2.85 -4.32
C GLU A 52 -24.96 -3.79 -3.19
N ALA A 53 -25.96 -4.35 -2.50
CA ALA A 53 -25.69 -5.39 -1.54
C ALA A 53 -25.15 -6.63 -2.27
N PRO A 54 -24.17 -7.37 -1.71
CA PRO A 54 -23.71 -8.63 -2.29
C PRO A 54 -24.88 -9.59 -2.56
N ALA A 55 -24.71 -10.51 -3.50
CA ALA A 55 -25.71 -11.56 -3.74
C ALA A 55 -26.04 -12.27 -2.41
N ASN A 56 -27.34 -12.41 -2.11
CA ASN A 56 -27.90 -12.95 -0.86
C ASN A 56 -27.86 -12.02 0.37
N GLN A 57 -27.48 -10.75 0.22
CA GLN A 57 -27.60 -9.74 1.28
C GLN A 57 -28.85 -8.88 1.08
N ARG A 58 -29.32 -8.23 2.16
CA ARG A 58 -30.48 -7.34 2.09
C ARG A 58 -30.19 -6.20 1.12
N LYS A 59 -31.10 -5.99 0.15
CA LYS A 59 -31.04 -4.84 -0.76
C LYS A 59 -30.95 -3.56 0.06
N ILE A 60 -30.06 -2.68 -0.40
CA ILE A 60 -29.83 -1.35 0.17
C ILE A 60 -31.12 -0.53 0.01
N ASP A 61 -31.75 -0.15 1.13
CA ASP A 61 -33.03 0.59 1.17
C ASP A 61 -32.79 2.06 0.87
N ARG A 62 -33.03 2.45 -0.38
CA ARG A 62 -32.75 3.79 -0.93
C ARG A 62 -33.83 4.82 -0.60
N SER A 63 -34.83 4.46 0.19
CA SER A 63 -35.93 5.36 0.58
C SER A 63 -35.53 6.39 1.65
N PHE A 64 -34.36 6.22 2.27
CA PHE A 64 -33.81 7.16 3.25
C PHE A 64 -32.46 7.73 2.78
N PRO A 65 -32.17 9.01 3.04
CA PRO A 65 -30.81 9.51 2.88
C PRO A 65 -29.90 8.74 3.84
N TYR A 66 -28.89 8.04 3.32
CA TYR A 66 -27.89 7.38 4.16
C TYR A 66 -27.15 8.45 4.96
N LEU A 67 -27.53 8.61 6.23
CA LEU A 67 -26.83 9.48 7.14
C LEU A 67 -25.47 8.84 7.44
N VAL A 68 -24.40 9.42 6.87
CA VAL A 68 -23.04 9.10 7.27
C VAL A 68 -22.90 9.55 8.73
N ARG A 69 -23.02 8.61 9.65
CA ARG A 69 -22.78 8.88 11.07
C ARG A 69 -21.28 8.97 11.27
N ALA A 70 -20.79 10.16 11.59
CA ALA A 70 -19.40 10.36 11.97
C ALA A 70 -19.03 9.44 13.15
N SER A 71 -17.83 8.88 13.11
CA SER A 71 -17.34 8.01 14.18
C SER A 71 -17.18 8.78 15.50
N ILE A 72 -17.07 8.06 16.63
CA ILE A 72 -16.84 8.70 17.93
C ILE A 72 -15.52 9.47 17.92
N GLU A 73 -14.50 8.91 17.27
CA GLU A 73 -13.18 9.50 17.09
C GLU A 73 -13.26 10.80 16.29
N ALA A 74 -13.97 10.79 15.15
CA ALA A 74 -14.20 11.99 14.35
C ALA A 74 -14.89 13.10 15.16
N ARG A 75 -15.85 12.74 16.01
CA ARG A 75 -16.52 13.70 16.91
C ARG A 75 -15.57 14.29 17.96
N VAL A 76 -14.69 13.48 18.53
CA VAL A 76 -13.70 13.93 19.52
C VAL A 76 -12.66 14.84 18.87
N ILE A 77 -12.17 14.49 17.68
CA ILE A 77 -11.24 15.32 16.91
C ILE A 77 -11.90 16.65 16.55
N ALA A 78 -13.15 16.62 16.06
CA ALA A 78 -13.91 17.82 15.74
C ALA A 78 -14.06 18.75 16.96
N LYS A 79 -14.38 18.20 18.14
CA LYS A 79 -14.47 18.96 19.40
C LYS A 79 -13.15 19.64 19.77
N ARG A 80 -12.01 18.98 19.52
CA ARG A 80 -10.68 19.54 19.81
C ARG A 80 -10.28 20.61 18.78
N ALA A 81 -10.54 20.36 17.51
CA ALA A 81 -10.31 21.32 16.43
C ALA A 81 -11.15 22.58 16.65
N ASP A 82 -12.38 22.43 17.15
CA ASP A 82 -13.27 23.55 17.45
C ASP A 82 -12.69 24.54 18.46
N HIS A 83 -11.98 24.04 19.47
CA HIS A 83 -11.29 24.88 20.45
C HIS A 83 -10.14 25.70 19.85
N ILE A 84 -9.55 25.23 18.76
CA ILE A 84 -8.41 25.86 18.06
C ILE A 84 -8.90 26.86 17.01
N PHE A 85 -9.94 26.51 16.24
CA PHE A 85 -10.38 27.30 15.09
C PHE A 85 -11.52 28.29 15.38
N GLN A 86 -12.16 28.23 16.56
CA GLN A 86 -13.15 29.19 17.08
C GLN A 86 -14.18 29.70 16.04
N LYS A 87 -14.64 28.88 15.09
CA LYS A 87 -15.73 29.27 14.19
C LYS A 87 -17.06 29.12 14.93
N GLU A 88 -17.69 30.23 15.31
CA GLU A 88 -19.09 30.24 15.75
C GLU A 88 -19.97 29.75 14.60
N ALA A 89 -20.85 28.79 14.88
CA ALA A 89 -21.89 28.38 13.95
C ALA A 89 -23.25 28.72 14.56
N GLU A 90 -24.03 29.54 13.85
CA GLU A 90 -25.32 30.08 14.27
C GLU A 90 -26.40 29.01 14.55
N SER A 91 -26.19 27.75 14.13
CA SER A 91 -27.23 26.70 14.17
C SER A 91 -26.97 25.53 15.13
N GLY A 92 -25.91 25.58 15.95
CA GLY A 92 -25.51 24.44 16.78
C GLY A 92 -24.99 23.22 16.01
N MET A 93 -25.03 23.24 14.67
CA MET A 93 -24.36 22.29 13.78
C MET A 93 -23.14 22.96 13.14
N LYS A 94 -21.95 22.38 13.34
CA LYS A 94 -20.70 22.88 12.75
C LYS A 94 -20.29 22.03 11.55
N LYS A 95 -20.04 22.70 10.42
CA LYS A 95 -19.48 22.07 9.22
C LYS A 95 -17.97 21.94 9.40
N ILE A 96 -17.44 20.72 9.30
CA ILE A 96 -16.00 20.51 9.19
C ILE A 96 -15.64 20.78 7.73
N ASP A 97 -14.84 21.82 7.49
CA ASP A 97 -14.27 22.06 6.16
C ASP A 97 -13.29 20.94 5.87
N LEU A 98 -13.72 19.96 5.07
CA LEU A 98 -12.81 18.94 4.55
C LEU A 98 -11.97 19.59 3.46
N PRO A 99 -10.63 19.46 3.48
CA PRO A 99 -9.77 20.07 2.46
C PRO A 99 -10.22 19.61 1.07
N GLU A 100 -10.38 20.55 0.15
CA GLU A 100 -10.57 20.21 -1.26
C GLU A 100 -9.29 19.55 -1.75
N VAL A 101 -9.40 18.30 -2.19
CA VAL A 101 -8.29 17.53 -2.76
C VAL A 101 -8.74 17.12 -4.14
N ASP A 102 -7.91 17.43 -5.14
CA ASP A 102 -8.07 16.85 -6.47
C ASP A 102 -7.64 15.37 -6.40
N GLY A 103 -8.58 14.45 -6.60
CA GLY A 103 -8.34 13.01 -6.48
C GLY A 103 -8.91 12.35 -5.22
N SER A 104 -8.20 11.34 -4.71
CA SER A 104 -8.60 10.50 -3.57
C SER A 104 -7.85 10.91 -2.32
N ARG A 105 -8.55 11.17 -1.20
CA ARG A 105 -7.89 11.49 0.08
C ARG A 105 -7.35 10.24 0.75
N VAL A 106 -7.98 9.10 0.54
CA VAL A 106 -7.61 7.82 1.16
C VAL A 106 -6.51 7.06 0.40
N GLU A 107 -6.37 7.33 -0.91
CA GLU A 107 -5.44 6.60 -1.79
C GLU A 107 -4.00 6.58 -1.26
N PRO A 108 -3.39 7.72 -0.88
CA PRO A 108 -1.99 7.71 -0.51
C PRO A 108 -1.72 6.96 0.80
N TYR A 109 -2.69 6.94 1.71
CA TYR A 109 -2.56 6.21 2.98
C TYR A 109 -2.64 4.70 2.77
N ILE A 110 -3.59 4.26 1.95
CA ILE A 110 -3.78 2.83 1.65
C ILE A 110 -2.60 2.31 0.81
N ALA A 111 -2.21 3.05 -0.23
CA ALA A 111 -1.05 2.70 -1.07
C ALA A 111 0.25 2.63 -0.26
N LYS A 112 0.48 3.59 0.63
CA LYS A 112 1.63 3.60 1.54
C LYS A 112 1.67 2.36 2.43
N ALA A 113 0.54 2.02 3.06
CA ALA A 113 0.44 0.83 3.90
C ALA A 113 0.74 -0.45 3.10
N ALA A 114 0.18 -0.54 1.89
CA ALA A 114 0.39 -1.69 1.00
C ALA A 114 1.87 -1.88 0.63
N ILE A 115 2.56 -0.81 0.21
CA ILE A 115 3.99 -0.87 -0.15
C ILE A 115 4.84 -1.33 1.05
N ILE A 116 4.57 -0.80 2.25
CA ILE A 116 5.29 -1.17 3.46
C ILE A 116 5.04 -2.64 3.82
N GLU A 117 3.78 -3.09 3.80
CA GLU A 117 3.41 -4.47 4.13
C GLU A 117 4.02 -5.48 3.14
N GLN A 118 3.92 -5.21 1.83
CA GLN A 118 4.50 -6.06 0.79
C GLN A 118 6.02 -6.20 0.95
N PHE A 119 6.71 -5.12 1.32
CA PHE A 119 8.14 -5.18 1.60
C PHE A 119 8.46 -6.02 2.84
N GLU A 120 7.67 -5.93 3.92
CA GLU A 120 7.92 -6.75 5.11
C GLU A 120 7.67 -8.25 4.84
N LEU A 121 6.63 -8.60 4.07
CA LEU A 121 6.42 -9.97 3.60
C LEU A 121 7.59 -10.47 2.73
N PHE A 122 8.07 -9.63 1.81
CA PHE A 122 9.23 -9.94 0.98
C PHE A 122 10.51 -10.16 1.80
N LYS A 123 10.70 -9.36 2.85
CA LYS A 123 11.84 -9.48 3.74
C LYS A 123 11.83 -10.81 4.50
N GLU A 124 10.66 -11.30 4.93
CA GLU A 124 10.53 -12.62 5.55
C GLU A 124 11.06 -13.73 4.63
N ILE A 125 10.66 -13.73 3.37
CA ILE A 125 11.10 -14.76 2.42
C ILE A 125 12.58 -14.60 2.03
N CYS A 126 13.08 -13.37 1.92
CA CYS A 126 14.52 -13.12 1.69
C CYS A 126 15.41 -13.62 2.82
N VAL A 127 14.95 -13.50 4.08
CA VAL A 127 15.66 -14.07 5.23
C VAL A 127 15.77 -15.59 5.09
N PHE A 128 14.69 -16.25 4.67
CA PHE A 128 14.69 -17.69 4.43
C PHE A 128 15.65 -18.09 3.29
N PHE A 129 15.69 -17.32 2.20
CA PHE A 129 16.61 -17.54 1.08
C PHE A 129 18.06 -17.13 1.35
N LYS A 130 18.35 -16.47 2.50
CA LYS A 130 19.60 -15.73 2.75
C LYS A 130 19.91 -14.66 1.70
N ALA A 131 18.89 -14.20 0.97
CA ALA A 131 18.98 -13.18 -0.07
C ALA A 131 19.12 -11.76 0.54
N PRO A 132 19.60 -10.78 -0.25
CA PRO A 132 19.65 -9.40 0.20
C PRO A 132 18.23 -8.80 0.28
N PHE A 133 17.97 -8.03 1.34
CA PHE A 133 16.73 -7.24 1.49
C PHE A 133 17.02 -5.80 1.94
N ASN A 134 18.29 -5.37 1.87
CA ASN A 134 18.68 -4.01 2.20
C ASN A 134 19.87 -3.58 1.34
N LYS A 135 20.01 -2.26 1.17
CA LYS A 135 21.05 -1.67 0.32
C LYS A 135 22.45 -2.20 0.65
N LYS A 136 22.83 -2.24 1.93
CA LYS A 136 24.17 -2.70 2.35
C LYS A 136 24.47 -4.14 1.95
N ARG A 137 23.49 -5.04 2.00
CA ARG A 137 23.66 -6.44 1.57
C ARG A 137 23.65 -6.56 0.04
N ALA A 138 22.80 -5.79 -0.64
CA ALA A 138 22.76 -5.75 -2.10
C ALA A 138 24.12 -5.32 -2.68
N GLU A 139 24.69 -4.23 -2.18
CA GLU A 139 25.99 -3.71 -2.68
C GLU A 139 27.15 -4.71 -2.51
N LYS A 140 27.10 -5.57 -1.50
CA LYS A 140 28.12 -6.62 -1.29
C LYS A 140 28.07 -7.73 -2.33
N LEU A 141 26.96 -7.87 -3.03
CA LEU A 141 26.72 -8.92 -4.01
C LEU A 141 26.91 -8.44 -5.45
N ARG A 142 27.29 -7.17 -5.65
CA ARG A 142 27.66 -6.62 -6.96
C ARG A 142 28.74 -7.45 -7.63
N GLY A 143 28.56 -7.75 -8.91
CA GLY A 143 29.44 -8.62 -9.69
C GLY A 143 29.31 -10.12 -9.38
N CYS A 144 28.54 -10.52 -8.36
CA CYS A 144 28.19 -11.92 -8.09
C CYS A 144 26.73 -12.23 -8.48
N VAL A 145 25.85 -11.26 -8.29
CA VAL A 145 24.45 -11.26 -8.71
C VAL A 145 24.31 -10.22 -9.83
N ASP A 146 23.37 -10.42 -10.74
CA ASP A 146 23.02 -9.43 -11.76
C ASP A 146 22.77 -8.05 -11.12
N ASP A 147 23.52 -7.05 -11.59
CA ASP A 147 23.45 -5.69 -11.10
C ASP A 147 22.07 -5.07 -11.32
N VAL A 148 21.37 -5.42 -12.42
CA VAL A 148 20.00 -4.95 -12.69
C VAL A 148 19.03 -5.42 -11.60
N LEU A 149 19.19 -6.66 -11.15
CA LEU A 149 18.38 -7.24 -10.09
C LEU A 149 18.63 -6.54 -8.75
N LEU A 150 19.89 -6.24 -8.44
CA LEU A 150 20.28 -5.52 -7.23
C LEU A 150 19.80 -4.07 -7.25
N ASP A 151 19.81 -3.42 -8.42
CA ASP A 151 19.29 -2.06 -8.60
C ASP A 151 17.78 -1.99 -8.36
N ARG A 152 17.00 -2.95 -8.89
CA ARG A 152 15.56 -3.08 -8.58
C ARG A 152 15.31 -3.23 -7.07
N LEU A 153 16.04 -4.13 -6.40
CA LEU A 153 15.95 -4.28 -4.95
C LEU A 153 16.27 -2.97 -4.22
N ILE A 154 17.33 -2.28 -4.60
CA ILE A 154 17.73 -1.01 -3.98
C ILE A 154 16.65 0.06 -4.18
N ALA A 155 16.04 0.13 -5.37
CA ALA A 155 14.94 1.03 -5.65
C ALA A 155 13.74 0.73 -4.74
N ALA A 156 13.32 -0.54 -4.63
CA ALA A 156 12.22 -0.95 -3.76
C ALA A 156 12.49 -0.62 -2.28
N VAL A 157 13.69 -0.94 -1.77
CA VAL A 157 14.11 -0.61 -0.40
C VAL A 157 14.11 0.90 -0.15
N THR A 158 14.64 1.67 -1.10
CA THR A 158 14.70 3.13 -1.01
C THR A 158 13.30 3.69 -0.92
N ARG A 159 12.41 3.29 -1.84
CA ARG A 159 11.04 3.79 -1.88
C ARG A 159 10.27 3.48 -0.60
N ARG A 160 10.39 2.25 -0.07
CA ARG A 160 9.77 1.90 1.22
C ARG A 160 10.32 2.76 2.36
N ASN A 161 11.64 2.99 2.41
CA ASN A 161 12.26 3.81 3.45
C ASN A 161 11.81 5.28 3.37
N GLU A 162 11.69 5.86 2.16
CA GLU A 162 11.13 7.19 1.95
C GLU A 162 9.75 7.29 2.58
N LEU A 163 8.86 6.36 2.21
CA LEU A 163 7.50 6.31 2.74
C LEU A 163 7.46 6.10 4.26
N THR A 164 8.44 5.43 4.86
CA THR A 164 8.44 5.12 6.30
C THR A 164 9.06 6.24 7.15
N HIS A 165 10.09 6.92 6.65
CA HIS A 165 10.97 7.75 7.46
C HIS A 165 11.10 9.21 7.02
N GLN A 166 10.69 9.56 5.80
CA GLN A 166 10.76 10.95 5.34
C GLN A 166 9.44 11.67 5.60
N ASP A 167 9.54 12.83 6.25
CA ASP A 167 8.38 13.69 6.55
C ASP A 167 7.75 14.26 5.26
N GLU A 168 8.58 14.54 4.26
CA GLU A 168 8.16 15.08 2.96
C GLU A 168 8.62 14.13 1.85
N CYS A 169 7.75 13.21 1.44
CA CYS A 169 7.93 12.37 0.26
C CYS A 169 6.71 12.44 -0.64
N GLN A 170 6.90 12.17 -1.94
CA GLN A 170 5.78 12.14 -2.88
C GLN A 170 4.76 11.08 -2.44
N PRO A 171 3.48 11.46 -2.24
CA PRO A 171 2.45 10.51 -1.82
C PRO A 171 2.28 9.39 -2.86
N PRO A 172 2.22 8.12 -2.44
CA PRO A 172 2.09 7.01 -3.38
C PRO A 172 0.67 6.91 -3.93
N THR A 173 0.53 6.19 -5.04
CA THR A 173 -0.77 5.88 -5.66
C THR A 173 -1.08 4.39 -5.57
N MET A 174 -2.35 4.01 -5.75
CA MET A 174 -2.69 2.58 -5.82
C MET A 174 -2.06 1.90 -7.04
N ARG A 175 -1.89 2.65 -8.14
CA ARG A 175 -1.14 2.16 -9.30
C ARG A 175 0.30 1.81 -8.92
N GLU A 176 0.99 2.71 -8.24
CA GLU A 176 2.35 2.48 -7.74
C GLU A 176 2.40 1.28 -6.80
N ALA A 177 1.44 1.13 -5.88
CA ALA A 177 1.38 -0.02 -4.98
C ALA A 177 1.22 -1.36 -5.73
N VAL A 178 0.42 -1.39 -6.81
CA VAL A 178 0.28 -2.58 -7.67
C VAL A 178 1.57 -2.86 -8.44
N GLU A 179 2.19 -1.85 -9.04
CA GLU A 179 3.47 -1.96 -9.74
C GLU A 179 4.57 -2.48 -8.79
N TYR A 180 4.61 -1.94 -7.56
CA TYR A 180 5.52 -2.37 -6.51
C TYR A 180 5.27 -3.83 -6.09
N PHE A 181 4.01 -4.24 -5.95
CA PHE A 181 3.65 -5.63 -5.65
C PHE A 181 4.17 -6.61 -6.71
N TYR A 182 4.00 -6.28 -8.00
CA TYR A 182 4.54 -7.10 -9.08
C TYR A 182 6.07 -7.14 -9.07
N ASP A 183 6.72 -6.00 -8.90
CA ASP A 183 8.19 -5.92 -8.88
C ASP A 183 8.77 -6.74 -7.73
N ILE A 184 8.20 -6.62 -6.52
CA ILE A 184 8.76 -7.28 -5.34
C ILE A 184 8.47 -8.79 -5.28
N THR A 185 7.35 -9.24 -5.86
CA THR A 185 7.06 -10.67 -6.01
C THR A 185 7.94 -11.32 -7.07
N GLU A 186 8.21 -10.62 -8.18
CA GLU A 186 9.18 -11.08 -9.19
C GLU A 186 10.60 -11.14 -8.63
N LEU A 187 11.02 -10.13 -7.85
CA LEU A 187 12.29 -10.15 -7.13
C LEU A 187 12.40 -11.38 -6.22
N ALA A 188 11.32 -11.76 -5.54
CA ALA A 188 11.31 -12.95 -4.69
C ALA A 188 11.49 -14.25 -5.50
N VAL A 189 10.87 -14.36 -6.68
CA VAL A 189 11.07 -15.50 -7.61
C VAL A 189 12.54 -15.60 -8.02
N GLN A 190 13.10 -14.48 -8.48
CA GLN A 190 14.48 -14.43 -8.98
C GLN A 190 15.47 -14.77 -7.87
N PHE A 191 15.31 -14.21 -6.66
CA PHE A 191 16.12 -14.60 -5.51
C PHE A 191 15.89 -16.05 -5.06
N GLY A 192 14.68 -16.58 -5.17
CA GLY A 192 14.42 -18.00 -4.90
C GLY A 192 15.17 -18.94 -5.85
N SER A 193 15.27 -18.59 -7.14
CA SER A 193 16.06 -19.35 -8.12
C SER A 193 17.54 -19.32 -7.76
N LEU A 194 18.10 -18.12 -7.53
CA LEU A 194 19.51 -17.95 -7.16
C LEU A 194 19.85 -18.67 -5.84
N ALA A 195 18.91 -18.68 -4.88
CA ALA A 195 19.07 -19.44 -3.65
C ALA A 195 19.07 -20.96 -3.90
N SER A 196 18.22 -21.46 -4.81
CA SER A 196 18.19 -22.87 -5.20
C SER A 196 19.49 -23.32 -5.88
N GLU A 197 20.13 -22.41 -6.61
CA GLU A 197 21.44 -22.59 -7.25
C GLU A 197 22.61 -22.49 -6.26
N GLY A 198 22.35 -22.15 -5.00
CA GLY A 198 23.35 -22.02 -3.94
C GLY A 198 24.14 -20.71 -3.98
N LEU A 199 23.71 -19.71 -4.77
CA LEU A 199 24.44 -18.46 -4.94
C LEU A 199 24.58 -17.65 -3.64
N PHE A 200 23.63 -17.81 -2.71
CA PHE A 200 23.65 -17.13 -1.41
C PHE A 200 24.26 -17.96 -0.27
N ASP A 201 24.79 -19.15 -0.56
CA ASP A 201 25.54 -19.92 0.43
C ASP A 201 27.00 -19.43 0.49
N ASN A 202 27.59 -19.42 1.70
CA ASN A 202 28.89 -18.78 2.00
C ASN A 202 30.11 -19.19 1.14
N LYS A 203 29.98 -20.12 0.19
CA LYS A 203 31.06 -20.60 -0.69
C LYS A 203 31.17 -19.85 -2.03
N SER A 204 30.11 -19.17 -2.49
CA SER A 204 30.08 -18.43 -3.76
C SER A 204 30.52 -16.96 -3.66
N ILE A 205 30.66 -16.43 -2.44
CA ILE A 205 31.03 -15.02 -2.16
C ILE A 205 32.50 -14.91 -1.73
N GLN A 206 33.39 -15.70 -2.35
CA GLN A 206 34.83 -15.42 -2.25
C GLN A 206 35.22 -14.52 -3.42
N PRO A 207 35.83 -13.33 -3.17
CA PRO A 207 36.46 -12.60 -4.26
C PRO A 207 37.51 -13.52 -4.86
N THR A 208 37.46 -13.71 -6.17
CA THR A 208 38.54 -14.34 -6.93
C THR A 208 39.85 -13.71 -6.45
N ALA A 209 40.67 -14.52 -5.76
CA ALA A 209 41.95 -14.08 -5.27
C ALA A 209 42.70 -13.46 -6.46
N LYS A 210 43.14 -12.20 -6.29
CA LYS A 210 44.03 -11.55 -7.25
C LYS A 210 45.12 -12.54 -7.59
N ALA A 211 45.22 -12.89 -8.87
CA ALA A 211 46.34 -13.63 -9.40
C ALA A 211 47.61 -12.88 -8.96
N SER A 212 48.42 -13.53 -8.13
CA SER A 212 49.79 -13.14 -7.85
C SER A 212 50.52 -13.10 -9.19
N ALA A 213 50.80 -11.89 -9.68
CA ALA A 213 51.82 -11.70 -10.69
C ALA A 213 53.16 -11.63 -9.95
N ASP A 214 54.00 -12.61 -10.25
CA ASP A 214 55.44 -12.65 -9.97
C ASP A 214 56.18 -11.43 -10.56
#